data_AF-A0AA46X2I1-F1
#
_entry.id   AF-A0AA46X2I1-F1
#
_cell.length_a   1.000
_cell.length_b   1.000
_cell.length_c   1.000
_cell.angle_alpha   90.00
_cell.angle_beta   90.00
_cell.angle_gamma   90.00
#
_symmetry.space_group_name_H-M   'P 1'
#
loop_
_entity.id
_entity.type
_entity.pdbx_description
1 polymer ?
#
loop_
_entity_poly.entity_id
_entity_poly.type
_entity_poly.pdbx_seq_one_letter_code
_entity_poly.pdbx_strand_id
1 'polypeptide(L)'
;MSSTFAERLRFLFDNVHPRSRGPYTQTEVVDLLRFSGSRMTTGYMSQLLSGKRTSPGLEVVRDICRVFRVPMDYFGDEETYEEVKQQIIWIQQLRDSEGQQVAARTYDPFRRLTEQDNKSD
;
A
#
# COMPACT_ATOMS: atom_id res chain seq x y z
N MET A 1 -14.74 -15.24 -11.86
CA MET A 1 -15.01 -13.81 -12.11
C MET A 1 -13.69 -13.09 -11.94
N SER A 2 -13.28 -12.25 -12.89
CA SER A 2 -12.05 -11.47 -12.75
C SER A 2 -12.24 -10.43 -11.65
N SER A 3 -11.22 -10.26 -10.81
CA SER A 3 -11.23 -9.30 -9.71
C SER A 3 -11.22 -7.86 -10.25
N THR A 4 -12.08 -7.01 -9.72
CA THR A 4 -12.17 -5.60 -10.09
C THR A 4 -10.95 -4.82 -9.62
N PHE A 5 -10.65 -3.69 -10.27
CA PHE A 5 -9.59 -2.77 -9.83
C PHE A 5 -9.71 -2.40 -8.34
N ALA A 6 -10.93 -2.15 -7.88
CA ALA A 6 -11.22 -1.79 -6.49
C ALA A 6 -10.88 -2.94 -5.52
N GLU A 7 -11.19 -4.18 -5.87
CA GLU A 7 -10.85 -5.36 -5.06
C GLU A 7 -9.34 -5.57 -4.99
N ARG A 8 -8.65 -5.49 -6.12
CA ARG A 8 -7.18 -5.59 -6.18
C ARG A 8 -6.52 -4.48 -5.35
N LEU A 9 -7.02 -3.25 -5.44
CA LEU A 9 -6.50 -2.13 -4.68
C LEU A 9 -6.72 -2.30 -3.17
N ARG A 10 -7.93 -2.71 -2.74
CA ARG A 10 -8.23 -3.00 -1.33
C ARG A 10 -7.29 -4.07 -0.78
N PHE A 11 -7.06 -5.13 -1.55
CA PHE A 11 -6.13 -6.18 -1.16
C PHE A 11 -4.73 -5.61 -0.84
N LEU A 12 -4.20 -4.71 -1.65
CA LEU A 12 -2.92 -4.06 -1.37
C LEU A 12 -2.94 -3.23 -0.08
N PHE A 13 -4.00 -2.46 0.14
CA PHE A 13 -4.16 -1.65 1.37
C PHE A 13 -4.15 -2.51 2.62
N ASP A 14 -4.89 -3.62 2.60
CA ASP A 14 -5.06 -4.50 3.75
C ASP A 14 -3.81 -5.34 4.00
N ASN A 15 -3.07 -5.71 2.94
CA ASN A 15 -2.04 -6.74 3.03
C ASN A 15 -0.60 -6.25 2.90
N VAL A 16 -0.37 -5.10 2.27
CA VAL A 16 0.97 -4.56 2.03
C VAL A 16 1.23 -3.43 3.01
N HIS A 17 1.75 -3.76 4.20
CA HIS A 17 2.18 -2.78 5.19
C HIS A 17 3.49 -3.18 5.90
N PRO A 18 4.27 -2.23 6.44
CA PRO A 18 5.50 -2.51 7.18
C PRO A 18 5.21 -3.28 8.49
N ARG A 19 6.18 -4.08 8.96
CA ARG A 19 6.03 -4.94 10.15
C ARG A 19 5.73 -4.17 11.44
N SER A 20 6.15 -2.91 11.53
CA SER A 20 6.03 -2.08 12.73
C SER A 20 4.67 -1.38 12.88
N ARG A 21 3.75 -1.56 11.93
CA ARG A 21 2.46 -0.86 11.89
C ARG A 21 1.37 -1.67 11.20
N GLY A 22 0.12 -1.31 11.47
CA GLY A 22 -1.05 -1.85 10.79
C GLY A 22 -1.21 -1.37 9.34
N PRO A 23 -2.35 -1.71 8.70
CA PRO A 23 -2.68 -1.33 7.32
C PRO A 23 -2.52 0.16 7.07
N TYR A 24 -2.21 0.52 5.82
CA TYR A 24 -2.12 1.94 5.43
C TYR A 24 -3.50 2.59 5.45
N THR A 25 -3.58 3.82 5.95
CA THR A 25 -4.79 4.63 5.78
C THR A 25 -4.81 5.28 4.40
N GLN A 26 -6.00 5.65 3.92
CA GLN A 26 -6.15 6.36 2.65
C GLN A 26 -5.37 7.68 2.61
N THR A 27 -5.37 8.40 3.73
CA THR A 27 -4.66 9.68 3.87
C THR A 27 -3.15 9.49 3.70
N GLU A 28 -2.57 8.50 4.37
CA GLU A 28 -1.12 8.26 4.30
C GLU A 28 -0.66 7.88 2.89
N VAL A 29 -1.42 7.01 2.19
CA VAL A 29 -1.08 6.65 0.80
C VAL A 29 -1.19 7.88 -0.11
N VAL A 30 -2.20 8.72 0.08
CA VAL A 30 -2.36 9.95 -0.68
C VAL A 30 -1.20 10.91 -0.43
N ASP A 31 -0.74 11.04 0.81
CA ASP A 31 0.38 11.90 1.16
C ASP A 31 1.70 11.37 0.55
N LEU A 32 1.91 10.04 0.55
CA LEU A 32 3.04 9.41 -0.14
C LEU A 32 3.00 9.66 -1.66
N LEU A 33 1.81 9.51 -2.26
CA LEU A 33 1.61 9.79 -3.69
C LEU A 33 1.89 11.26 -3.99
N ARG A 34 1.43 12.19 -3.14
CA ARG A 34 1.70 13.63 -3.28
C ARG A 34 3.17 13.97 -3.13
N PHE A 35 3.88 13.33 -2.20
CA PHE A 35 5.32 13.50 -2.03
C PHE A 35 6.09 13.07 -3.30
N SER A 36 5.58 12.07 -4.02
CA SER A 36 6.13 11.65 -5.32
C SER A 36 5.73 12.54 -6.52
N GLY A 37 4.97 13.61 -6.28
CA GLY A 37 4.52 14.56 -7.32
C GLY A 37 3.12 14.26 -7.89
N SER A 38 2.40 13.29 -7.34
CA SER A 38 1.04 12.94 -7.80
C SER A 38 0.01 13.96 -7.35
N ARG A 39 -1.01 14.22 -8.18
CA ARG A 39 -2.16 15.09 -7.83
C ARG A 39 -3.30 14.34 -7.13
N MET A 40 -3.00 13.15 -6.61
CA MET A 40 -3.97 12.29 -5.93
C MET A 40 -4.63 13.02 -4.74
N THR A 41 -5.93 12.76 -4.54
CA THR A 41 -6.68 13.25 -3.38
C THR A 41 -7.33 12.08 -2.65
N THR A 42 -7.58 12.26 -1.35
CA THR A 42 -8.27 11.27 -0.49
C THR A 42 -9.67 10.96 -0.99
N GLY A 43 -10.40 11.96 -1.49
CA GLY A 43 -11.72 11.76 -2.08
C GLY A 43 -11.67 10.88 -3.33
N TYR A 44 -10.68 11.08 -4.22
CA TYR A 44 -10.53 10.24 -5.41
C TYR A 44 -10.08 8.82 -5.06
N MET A 45 -9.16 8.66 -4.10
CA MET A 45 -8.75 7.35 -3.56
C MET A 45 -9.96 6.58 -3.00
N SER A 46 -10.82 7.23 -2.22
CA SER A 46 -12.04 6.64 -1.68
C SER A 46 -13.01 6.20 -2.80
N GLN A 47 -13.13 6.97 -3.88
CA GLN A 47 -13.94 6.59 -5.05
C GLN A 47 -13.38 5.37 -5.80
N LEU A 48 -12.05 5.25 -5.90
CA LEU A 48 -11.39 4.07 -6.48
C LEU A 48 -11.60 2.85 -5.59
N LEU A 49 -11.36 2.98 -4.28
CA LEU A 49 -11.56 1.91 -3.32
C LEU A 49 -13.01 1.47 -3.23
N SER A 50 -13.99 2.37 -3.36
CA SER A 50 -15.42 2.02 -3.34
C SER A 50 -15.92 1.41 -4.65
N GLY A 51 -15.13 1.45 -5.73
CA GLY A 51 -15.56 1.03 -7.07
C GLY A 51 -16.48 2.03 -7.77
N LYS A 52 -16.76 3.20 -7.17
CA LYS A 52 -17.48 4.29 -7.85
C LYS A 52 -16.73 4.80 -9.08
N ARG A 53 -15.40 4.70 -9.05
CA ARG A 53 -14.51 4.94 -10.18
C ARG A 53 -13.73 3.67 -10.45
N THR A 54 -13.88 3.12 -11.65
CA THR A 54 -13.27 1.84 -12.05
C THR A 54 -12.07 2.01 -12.97
N SER A 55 -11.98 3.15 -13.68
CA SER A 55 -10.92 3.43 -14.66
C SER A 55 -10.13 4.67 -14.25
N PRO A 56 -9.12 4.53 -13.37
CA PRO A 56 -8.13 5.59 -13.16
C PRO A 56 -7.26 5.81 -14.40
N GLY A 57 -6.68 7.02 -14.50
CA GLY A 57 -5.68 7.31 -15.52
C GLY A 57 -4.41 6.48 -15.32
N LEU A 58 -3.66 6.22 -16.39
CA LEU A 58 -2.43 5.41 -16.36
C LEU A 58 -1.38 5.95 -15.37
N GLU A 59 -1.27 7.27 -15.24
CA GLU A 59 -0.37 7.91 -14.28
C GLU A 59 -0.71 7.54 -12.84
N VAL A 60 -2.00 7.55 -12.51
CA VAL A 60 -2.51 7.19 -11.18
C VAL A 60 -2.20 5.73 -10.87
N VAL A 61 -2.44 4.83 -11.82
CA VAL A 61 -2.11 3.40 -11.65
C VAL A 61 -0.61 3.23 -11.40
N ARG A 62 0.22 3.91 -12.18
CA ARG A 62 1.68 3.87 -12.02
C ARG A 62 2.13 4.35 -10.65
N ASP A 63 1.58 5.45 -10.17
CA ASP A 63 1.95 6.00 -8.86
C ASP A 63 1.55 5.05 -7.73
N ILE A 64 0.35 4.45 -7.80
CA ILE A 64 -0.11 3.43 -6.87
C ILE A 64 0.85 2.23 -6.88
N CYS A 65 1.17 1.69 -8.06
CA CYS A 65 2.11 0.58 -8.20
C CYS A 65 3.48 0.88 -7.59
N ARG A 66 3.98 2.11 -7.72
CA ARG A 66 5.25 2.54 -7.11
C ARG A 66 5.22 2.58 -5.60
N VAL A 67 4.13 3.08 -5.00
CA VAL A 67 3.97 3.14 -3.54
C VAL A 67 3.87 1.74 -2.94
N PHE A 68 3.07 0.86 -3.55
CA PHE A 68 2.89 -0.52 -3.09
C PHE A 68 3.96 -1.49 -3.57
N ARG A 69 4.90 -1.02 -4.41
CA ARG A 69 6.00 -1.81 -4.98
C ARG A 69 5.54 -3.06 -5.75
N VAL A 70 4.45 -2.92 -6.51
CA VAL A 70 3.89 -3.97 -7.38
C VAL A 70 4.05 -3.61 -8.86
N PRO A 71 4.11 -4.59 -9.78
CA PRO A 71 4.13 -4.33 -11.22
C PRO A 71 2.81 -3.68 -11.69
N MET A 72 2.84 -2.95 -12.81
CA MET A 72 1.62 -2.36 -13.39
C MET A 72 0.64 -3.43 -13.88
N ASP A 73 1.18 -4.54 -14.38
CA ASP A 73 0.41 -5.67 -14.90
C ASP A 73 -0.47 -6.30 -13.80
N TYR A 74 -0.16 -6.07 -12.52
CA TYR A 74 -0.99 -6.47 -11.38
C TYR A 74 -2.46 -6.05 -11.50
N PHE A 75 -2.76 -4.90 -12.12
CA PHE A 75 -4.14 -4.42 -12.30
C PHE A 75 -4.77 -4.83 -13.64
N GLY A 76 -3.96 -5.23 -14.63
CA GLY A 76 -4.42 -5.52 -15.99
C GLY A 76 -4.45 -7.00 -16.34
N ASP A 77 -3.64 -7.81 -15.68
CA ASP A 77 -3.45 -9.24 -15.95
C ASP A 77 -3.86 -10.07 -14.73
N GLU A 78 -4.57 -11.17 -14.94
CA GLU A 78 -5.08 -12.02 -13.86
C GLU A 78 -4.01 -13.00 -13.34
N GLU A 79 -3.13 -13.47 -14.22
CA GLU A 79 -2.01 -14.36 -13.84
C GLU A 79 -1.04 -13.62 -12.91
N THR A 80 -0.60 -12.43 -13.32
CA THR A 80 0.24 -11.54 -12.50
C THR A 80 -0.43 -11.18 -11.18
N TYR A 81 -1.75 -10.94 -11.19
CA TYR A 81 -2.49 -10.65 -9.96
C TYR A 81 -2.41 -11.80 -8.96
N GLU A 82 -2.68 -13.03 -9.39
CA GLU A 82 -2.62 -14.20 -8.51
C GLU A 82 -1.19 -14.49 -8.05
N GLU A 83 -0.18 -14.36 -8.91
CA GLU A 83 1.23 -14.54 -8.52
C GLU A 83 1.64 -13.57 -7.41
N VAL A 84 1.41 -12.26 -7.61
CA VAL A 84 1.77 -11.22 -6.62
C VAL A 84 0.96 -11.40 -5.33
N LYS A 85 -0.31 -11.76 -5.43
CA LYS A 85 -1.17 -12.04 -4.28
C LYS A 85 -0.65 -13.23 -3.46
N GLN A 86 -0.25 -14.33 -4.09
CA GLN A 86 0.35 -15.47 -3.39
C GLN A 86 1.65 -15.09 -2.70
N GLN A 87 2.51 -14.28 -3.36
CA GLN A 87 3.74 -13.77 -2.74
C GLN A 87 3.45 -12.91 -1.51
N ILE A 88 2.47 -12.00 -1.59
CA ILE A 88 2.06 -11.16 -0.45
C ILE A 88 1.57 -12.02 0.71
N ILE A 89 0.71 -13.00 0.46
CA ILE A 89 0.18 -13.92 1.50
C ILE A 89 1.31 -14.72 2.14
N TRP A 90 2.24 -15.25 1.33
CA TRP A 90 3.38 -15.99 1.85
C TRP A 90 4.27 -15.13 2.76
N ILE A 91 4.57 -13.89 2.35
CA ILE A 91 5.32 -12.93 3.17
C ILE A 91 4.59 -12.65 4.49
N GLN A 92 3.27 -12.56 4.50
CA GLN A 92 2.50 -12.40 5.74
C GLN A 92 2.57 -13.62 6.65
N GLN A 93 2.42 -14.83 6.11
CA GLN A 93 2.52 -16.07 6.90
C GLN A 93 3.91 -16.21 7.55
N LEU A 94 4.97 -15.82 6.85
CA LEU A 94 6.31 -15.72 7.43
C LEU A 94 6.39 -14.65 8.52
N ARG A 95 5.71 -13.51 8.36
CA ARG A 95 5.67 -12.45 9.38
C ARG A 95 4.91 -12.85 10.62
N ASP A 96 3.82 -13.59 10.50
CA ASP A 96 3.02 -14.03 11.65
C ASP A 96 3.77 -15.10 12.46
N SER A 97 4.47 -16.01 11.78
CA SER A 97 5.30 -17.02 12.43
C SER A 97 6.56 -16.43 13.09
N GLU A 98 7.19 -15.42 12.48
CA GLU A 98 8.29 -14.68 13.11
C GLU A 98 7.82 -13.66 14.16
N GLY A 99 6.63 -13.07 14.01
CA GLY A 99 6.07 -12.07 14.93
C GLY A 99 5.84 -12.64 16.32
N GLN A 100 5.52 -13.94 16.41
CA GLN A 100 5.50 -14.69 17.67
C GLN A 100 6.89 -14.82 18.33
N GLN A 101 7.99 -14.74 17.56
CA GLN A 101 9.36 -14.80 18.08
C GLN A 101 9.99 -13.41 18.30
N VAL A 102 9.56 -12.38 17.56
CA VAL A 102 10.23 -11.05 17.48
C VAL A 102 9.46 -9.91 18.14
N ALA A 103 8.27 -10.15 18.72
CA ALA A 103 7.59 -9.19 19.62
C ALA A 103 8.48 -8.66 20.77
N ALA A 104 9.65 -9.27 20.99
CA ALA A 104 10.65 -8.83 21.95
C ALA A 104 11.49 -7.59 21.54
N ARG A 105 11.62 -7.18 20.26
CA ARG A 105 12.50 -6.04 19.89
C ARG A 105 12.01 -5.25 18.68
N THR A 106 11.27 -4.17 18.97
CA THR A 106 10.82 -3.15 18.01
C THR A 106 11.96 -2.53 17.21
N TYR A 107 11.89 -2.60 15.88
CA TYR A 107 12.63 -1.74 14.94
C TYR A 107 11.63 -0.92 14.12
N ASP A 108 11.69 0.40 14.27
CA ASP A 108 10.84 1.38 13.60
C ASP A 108 11.67 2.21 12.60
N PRO A 109 11.50 2.00 11.28
CA PRO A 109 12.20 2.78 10.26
C PRO A 109 11.67 4.20 10.06
N PHE A 110 10.57 4.62 10.72
CA PHE A 110 9.98 5.97 10.62
C PHE A 110 10.40 6.94 11.73
N ARG A 111 11.20 6.50 12.71
CA ARG A 111 11.69 7.36 13.80
C ARG A 111 12.44 8.62 13.32
N ARG A 112 13.01 8.61 12.11
CA ARG A 112 13.74 9.76 11.56
C ARG A 112 12.85 10.89 11.00
N LEU A 113 11.54 10.67 10.80
CA LEU A 113 10.64 11.71 10.27
C LEU A 113 9.93 12.50 11.36
N THR A 114 9.87 12.01 12.60
CA THR A 114 9.28 12.72 13.74
C THR A 114 10.30 13.51 14.57
N GLU A 115 11.59 13.43 14.24
CA GLU A 115 12.68 14.10 14.98
C GLU A 115 13.11 15.46 14.38
N GLN A 116 12.44 15.97 13.32
CA GLN A 116 12.76 17.29 12.74
C GLN A 116 11.91 18.48 13.23
N ASP A 117 10.95 18.28 14.14
CA ASP A 117 10.10 19.37 14.68
C ASP A 117 10.42 19.79 16.13
N ASN A 118 11.58 19.40 16.69
CA ASN A 118 12.01 19.90 18.00
C ASN A 118 13.46 20.40 18.01
N LYS A 119 13.73 21.38 17.15
CA LYS A 119 14.89 22.27 17.27
C LYS A 119 14.50 23.67 16.83
N SER A 120 13.73 24.36 17.67
CA SER A 120 13.58 25.81 17.72
C SER A 120 12.84 26.18 19.02
N ASP A 121 13.55 26.14 20.15
CA ASP A 121 13.82 27.28 21.05
C ASP A 121 14.62 26.77 22.26
#